data_AF-A0A7S2G0D2-F1
#
_entry.id   AF-A0A7S2G0D2-F1
#
_cell.length_a   1.000
_cell.length_b   1.000
_cell.length_c   1.000
_cell.angle_alpha   90.00
_cell.angle_beta   90.00
_cell.angle_gamma   90.00
#
_symmetry.space_group_name_H-M   'P 1'
#
loop_
_entity.id
_entity.type
_entity.pdbx_description
1 polymer ?
#
loop_
_entity_poly.entity_id
_entity_poly.type
_entity_poly.pdbx_seq_one_letter_code
_entity_poly.pdbx_strand_id
1 'polypeptide(L)'
;DPNRNWDYHWGEAGTSSVPCSDSYSGASAANQPEIIAVQEYIKDDGNFAGYINFHSYSQLWMSPWGYTSDKSADYDQQEAGSAAAVAALEAVHGTKYDYGPISTTIYPASGSSADYVYGTCGAIYSYGVELRDTGKDGFLLPAEQITPSGEETWAA
;
A
#
# COMPACT_ATOMS: atom_id res chain seq x y z
N ASP A 1 -11.30 2.60 -8.99
CA ASP A 1 -10.06 2.21 -8.30
C ASP A 1 -10.38 1.55 -6.96
N PRO A 2 -10.13 0.24 -6.79
CA PRO A 2 -10.30 -0.46 -5.52
C PRO A 2 -9.46 0.13 -4.38
N ASN A 3 -8.28 0.69 -4.67
CA ASN A 3 -7.40 1.29 -3.66
C ASN A 3 -7.64 2.80 -3.48
N ARG A 4 -8.84 3.28 -3.84
CA ARG A 4 -9.40 4.60 -3.49
C ARG A 4 -10.80 4.49 -2.88
N ASN A 5 -11.30 3.28 -2.65
CA ASN A 5 -12.68 3.03 -2.26
C ASN A 5 -12.83 2.61 -0.78
N TRP A 6 -11.76 2.57 0.00
CA TRP A 6 -11.84 2.17 1.40
C TRP A 6 -12.47 3.27 2.26
N ASP A 7 -13.21 2.86 3.29
CA ASP A 7 -13.98 3.76 4.17
C ASP A 7 -13.09 4.41 5.25
N TYR A 8 -12.05 5.10 4.79
CA TYR A 8 -11.12 5.87 5.62
C TYR A 8 -10.58 7.06 4.82
N HIS A 9 -10.92 8.28 5.24
CA HIS A 9 -10.62 9.52 4.51
C HIS A 9 -11.00 9.46 3.01
N TRP A 10 -12.12 8.82 2.68
CA TRP A 10 -12.51 8.57 1.29
C TRP A 10 -12.75 9.86 0.49
N GLY A 11 -12.10 9.98 -0.67
CA GLY A 11 -12.35 11.06 -1.62
C GLY A 11 -11.72 12.42 -1.26
N GLU A 12 -10.83 12.46 -0.26
CA GLU A 12 -10.22 13.71 0.24
C GLU A 12 -9.03 14.19 -0.62
N ALA A 13 -8.18 13.28 -1.07
CA ALA A 13 -6.95 13.60 -1.81
C ALA A 13 -6.59 12.50 -2.83
N GLY A 14 -5.99 12.88 -3.96
CA GLY A 14 -5.45 11.91 -4.93
C GLY A 14 -6.47 10.99 -5.60
N THR A 15 -7.74 11.43 -5.66
CA THR A 15 -8.88 10.67 -6.18
C THR A 15 -9.64 11.47 -7.22
N SER A 16 -10.45 10.77 -8.01
CA SER A 16 -11.39 11.37 -8.95
C SER A 16 -12.82 10.93 -8.64
N SER A 17 -13.79 11.83 -8.83
CA SER A 17 -15.21 11.50 -8.82
C SER A 17 -15.76 11.21 -10.22
N VAL A 18 -14.90 11.24 -11.26
CA VAL A 18 -15.29 10.99 -12.65
C VAL A 18 -15.20 9.49 -12.93
N PRO A 19 -16.30 8.80 -13.27
CA PRO A 19 -16.30 7.33 -13.42
C PRO A 19 -15.31 6.77 -14.45
N CYS A 20 -14.92 7.56 -15.45
CA CYS A 20 -13.96 7.15 -16.49
C CYS A 20 -12.49 7.36 -16.08
N SER A 21 -12.22 7.87 -14.88
CA SER A 21 -10.86 8.12 -14.40
C SER A 21 -10.26 6.85 -13.80
N ASP A 22 -8.98 6.61 -14.05
CA ASP A 22 -8.25 5.48 -13.46
C ASP A 22 -8.26 5.54 -11.92
N SER A 23 -8.28 6.74 -11.32
CA SER A 23 -8.37 6.98 -9.88
C SER A 23 -9.79 7.24 -9.38
N TYR A 24 -10.82 6.79 -10.12
CA TYR A 24 -12.22 6.93 -9.69
C TYR A 24 -12.44 6.25 -8.34
N SER A 25 -12.84 7.02 -7.32
CA SER A 25 -12.99 6.52 -5.94
C SER A 25 -14.29 5.78 -5.67
N GLY A 26 -15.23 5.73 -6.63
CA GLY A 26 -16.53 5.09 -6.47
C GLY A 26 -17.68 6.08 -6.25
N ALA A 27 -18.91 5.56 -6.18
CA ALA A 27 -20.10 6.40 -5.95
C ALA A 27 -20.28 6.79 -4.47
N SER A 28 -19.69 5.99 -3.58
CA SER A 28 -19.57 6.20 -2.14
C SER A 28 -18.36 5.42 -1.63
N ALA A 29 -17.95 5.66 -0.39
CA ALA A 29 -17.00 4.80 0.31
C ALA A 29 -17.53 3.36 0.38
N ALA A 30 -16.62 2.39 0.31
CA ALA A 30 -16.86 0.95 0.37
C ALA A 30 -18.06 0.48 -0.47
N ASN A 31 -18.07 0.86 -1.75
CA ASN A 31 -19.18 0.56 -2.67
C ASN A 31 -18.85 -0.55 -3.69
N GLN A 32 -17.62 -1.05 -3.69
CA GLN A 32 -17.22 -2.19 -4.52
C GLN A 32 -17.37 -3.50 -3.72
N PRO A 33 -17.94 -4.57 -4.30
CA PRO A 33 -18.17 -5.82 -3.58
C PRO A 33 -16.88 -6.45 -3.05
N GLU A 34 -15.76 -6.29 -3.76
CA GLU A 34 -14.44 -6.77 -3.33
C GLU A 34 -13.96 -6.04 -2.08
N ILE A 35 -14.15 -4.71 -2.01
CA ILE A 35 -13.74 -3.90 -0.86
C ILE A 35 -14.64 -4.16 0.34
N ILE A 36 -15.95 -4.30 0.12
CA ILE A 36 -16.90 -4.68 1.16
C ILE A 36 -16.47 -6.01 1.80
N ALA A 37 -16.24 -7.05 0.99
CA ALA A 37 -15.88 -8.37 1.48
C ALA A 37 -14.60 -8.37 2.33
N VAL A 38 -13.55 -7.67 1.90
CA VAL A 38 -12.30 -7.60 2.67
C VAL A 38 -12.45 -6.76 3.93
N GLN A 39 -13.14 -5.61 3.87
CA GLN A 39 -13.37 -4.79 5.06
C GLN A 39 -14.19 -5.51 6.12
N GLU A 40 -15.22 -6.27 5.72
CA GLU A 40 -16.02 -7.08 6.64
C GLU A 40 -15.17 -8.17 7.29
N TYR A 41 -14.38 -8.90 6.51
CA TYR A 41 -13.44 -9.90 7.04
C TYR A 41 -12.48 -9.32 8.08
N ILE A 42 -11.89 -8.16 7.79
CA ILE A 42 -10.94 -7.50 8.70
C ILE A 42 -11.64 -6.99 9.96
N LYS A 43 -12.87 -6.47 9.84
CA LYS A 43 -13.65 -6.00 10.99
C LYS A 43 -14.04 -7.15 11.93
N ASP A 44 -14.38 -8.32 11.38
CA ASP A 44 -14.89 -9.46 12.16
C ASP A 44 -13.80 -10.19 12.97
N ASP A 45 -12.58 -10.32 12.45
CA ASP A 45 -11.48 -10.99 13.16
C ASP A 45 -10.89 -10.12 14.28
N GLY A 46 -10.87 -8.78 14.08
CA GLY A 46 -10.56 -7.79 15.10
C GLY A 46 -9.14 -7.82 15.69
N ASN A 47 -8.23 -8.66 15.18
CA ASN A 47 -6.91 -8.88 15.76
C ASN A 47 -5.79 -9.05 14.72
N PHE A 48 -5.60 -8.04 13.87
CA PHE A 48 -4.51 -8.02 12.88
C PHE A 48 -3.26 -7.38 13.47
N ALA A 49 -2.18 -8.15 13.56
CA ALA A 49 -0.86 -7.63 13.94
C ALA A 49 -0.17 -6.84 12.81
N GLY A 50 -0.58 -7.08 11.56
CA GLY A 50 -0.03 -6.42 10.38
C GLY A 50 -0.86 -6.68 9.13
N TYR A 51 -0.61 -5.87 8.11
CA TYR A 51 -1.29 -5.89 6.82
C TYR A 51 -0.32 -5.46 5.73
N ILE A 52 -0.28 -6.19 4.62
CA ILE A 52 0.55 -5.84 3.46
C ILE A 52 -0.32 -5.90 2.21
N ASN A 53 -0.35 -4.80 1.47
CA ASN A 53 -1.00 -4.69 0.16
C ASN A 53 0.06 -4.61 -0.94
N PHE A 54 0.18 -5.68 -1.73
CA PHE A 54 1.14 -5.74 -2.83
C PHE A 54 0.57 -5.17 -4.13
N HIS A 55 1.33 -4.26 -4.73
CA HIS A 55 1.14 -3.64 -6.04
C HIS A 55 2.42 -3.76 -6.86
N SER A 56 2.37 -3.30 -8.10
CA SER A 56 3.55 -2.94 -8.88
C SER A 56 3.21 -1.70 -9.70
N TYR A 57 4.16 -0.89 -10.13
CA TYR A 57 5.61 -1.00 -10.00
C TYR A 57 6.14 0.28 -9.34
N SER A 58 7.37 0.27 -8.82
CA SER A 58 8.23 1.43 -8.51
C SER A 58 9.34 1.08 -7.52
N GLN A 59 9.31 -0.13 -6.92
CA GLN A 59 10.21 -0.55 -5.84
C GLN A 59 10.08 0.35 -4.61
N LEU A 60 8.88 0.39 -4.01
CA LEU A 60 8.57 1.20 -2.83
C LEU A 60 8.00 0.34 -1.70
N TRP A 61 8.39 0.61 -0.46
CA TRP A 61 7.79 0.02 0.74
C TRP A 61 7.20 1.12 1.63
N MET A 62 5.88 1.28 1.58
CA MET A 62 5.25 2.51 2.07
C MET A 62 4.34 2.26 3.27
N SER A 63 4.43 3.13 4.26
CA SER A 63 3.55 3.14 5.43
C SER A 63 2.45 4.20 5.29
N PRO A 64 1.40 4.17 6.13
CA PRO A 64 0.49 5.28 6.29
C PRO A 64 1.22 6.59 6.67
N TRP A 65 0.70 7.77 6.32
CA TRP A 65 -0.58 7.98 5.64
C TRP A 65 -0.42 8.23 4.13
N GLY A 66 -1.43 7.83 3.37
CA GLY A 66 -1.63 8.25 1.97
C GLY A 66 -2.45 9.52 1.85
N TYR A 67 -3.49 9.70 2.68
CA TYR A 67 -4.42 10.83 2.53
C TYR A 67 -3.87 12.19 2.98
N THR A 68 -2.84 12.22 3.83
CA THR A 68 -2.21 13.44 4.40
C THR A 68 -0.70 13.32 4.45
N SER A 69 0.00 14.46 4.47
CA SER A 69 1.45 14.55 4.70
C SER A 69 1.84 14.52 6.18
N ASP A 70 0.86 14.54 7.09
CA ASP A 70 1.11 14.40 8.51
C ASP A 70 1.64 12.99 8.83
N LYS A 71 2.47 12.90 9.87
CA LYS A 71 2.96 11.61 10.35
C LYS A 71 1.89 10.89 11.16
N SER A 72 1.86 9.56 11.06
CA SER A 72 1.08 8.71 11.95
C SER A 72 1.59 8.78 13.39
N ALA A 73 0.76 8.36 14.35
CA ALA A 73 1.17 8.28 15.75
C ALA A 73 2.30 7.25 15.97
N ASP A 74 2.36 6.22 15.12
CA ASP A 74 3.33 5.14 15.18
C ASP A 74 4.41 5.25 14.08
N TYR A 75 4.62 6.46 13.53
CA TYR A 75 5.53 6.71 12.41
C TYR A 75 6.91 6.08 12.62
N ASP A 76 7.53 6.28 13.78
CA ASP A 76 8.88 5.75 14.04
C ASP A 76 8.93 4.21 14.04
N GLN A 77 7.85 3.54 14.46
CA GLN A 77 7.76 2.07 14.42
C GLN A 77 7.55 1.55 13.00
N GLN A 78 6.69 2.22 12.24
CA GLN A 78 6.44 1.91 10.84
C GLN A 78 7.70 2.12 9.99
N GLU A 79 8.42 3.23 10.21
CA GLU A 79 9.66 3.54 9.52
C GLU A 79 10.75 2.49 9.80
N ALA A 80 10.90 2.08 11.07
CA ALA A 80 11.83 1.03 11.45
C ALA A 80 11.48 -0.32 10.81
N GLY A 81 10.18 -0.65 10.72
CA GLY A 81 9.71 -1.85 10.05
C GLY A 81 9.98 -1.83 8.54
N SER A 82 9.67 -0.73 7.86
CA SER A 82 9.99 -0.54 6.44
C SER A 82 11.49 -0.64 6.17
N ALA A 83 12.33 -0.01 7.00
CA ALA A 83 13.78 -0.06 6.86
C ALA A 83 14.33 -1.49 7.02
N ALA A 84 13.80 -2.26 7.96
CA ALA A 84 14.20 -3.66 8.15
C ALA A 84 13.80 -4.54 6.97
N ALA A 85 12.56 -4.40 6.48
CA ALA A 85 12.03 -5.13 5.34
C ALA A 85 12.86 -4.85 4.06
N VAL A 86 13.09 -3.57 3.75
CA VAL A 86 13.89 -3.15 2.60
C VAL A 86 15.34 -3.65 2.69
N ALA A 87 15.97 -3.61 3.86
CA ALA A 87 17.33 -4.11 4.03
C ALA A 87 17.42 -5.64 3.80
N ALA A 88 16.42 -6.40 4.25
CA ALA A 88 16.38 -7.85 4.04
C ALA A 88 16.12 -8.19 2.56
N LEU A 89 15.24 -7.45 1.89
CA LEU A 89 14.98 -7.54 0.46
C LEU A 89 16.26 -7.27 -0.36
N GLU A 90 16.93 -6.15 -0.10
CA GLU A 90 18.13 -5.74 -0.83
C GLU A 90 19.26 -6.78 -0.70
N ALA A 91 19.34 -7.48 0.44
CA ALA A 91 20.36 -8.50 0.67
C ALA A 91 20.24 -9.74 -0.24
N VAL A 92 19.08 -9.99 -0.87
CA VAL A 92 18.87 -11.16 -1.73
C VAL A 92 19.48 -10.95 -3.13
N HIS A 93 19.04 -9.90 -3.82
CA HIS A 93 19.40 -9.64 -5.22
C HIS A 93 20.03 -8.25 -5.46
N GLY A 94 20.19 -7.42 -4.42
CA GLY A 94 20.68 -6.05 -4.53
C GLY A 94 19.66 -5.04 -5.04
N THR A 95 18.38 -5.41 -5.09
CA THR A 95 17.29 -4.52 -5.52
C THR A 95 17.01 -3.48 -4.46
N LYS A 96 17.02 -2.21 -4.86
CA LYS A 96 16.85 -1.08 -3.95
C LYS A 96 15.41 -0.63 -3.94
N TYR A 97 14.83 -0.54 -2.75
CA TYR A 97 13.50 0.03 -2.54
C TYR A 97 13.64 1.32 -1.74
N ASP A 98 12.87 2.34 -2.11
CA ASP A 98 12.67 3.49 -1.24
C ASP A 98 11.51 3.20 -0.27
N TYR A 99 11.47 3.88 0.88
CA TYR A 99 10.41 3.70 1.87
C TYR A 99 10.03 4.99 2.58
N GLY A 100 8.83 5.00 3.17
CA GLY A 100 8.27 6.11 3.96
C GLY A 100 6.75 6.22 3.80
N PRO A 101 6.13 7.30 4.32
CA PRO A 101 4.68 7.48 4.20
C PRO A 101 4.22 7.59 2.75
N ILE A 102 3.13 6.90 2.38
CA ILE A 102 2.58 6.84 1.01
C ILE A 102 2.50 8.24 0.39
N SER A 103 1.94 9.22 1.09
CA SER A 103 1.73 10.57 0.56
C SER A 103 3.00 11.29 0.15
N THR A 104 4.11 11.04 0.86
CA THR A 104 5.41 11.69 0.65
C THR A 104 6.37 10.86 -0.21
N THR A 105 6.19 9.54 -0.25
CA THR A 105 7.05 8.62 -1.00
C THR A 105 6.60 8.49 -2.45
N ILE A 106 5.30 8.45 -2.72
CA ILE A 106 4.77 8.36 -4.08
C ILE A 106 3.94 9.60 -4.44
N TYR A 107 2.77 9.77 -3.82
CA TYR A 107 1.87 10.90 -3.98
C TYR A 107 0.70 10.79 -2.99
N PRO A 108 0.00 11.90 -2.68
CA PRO A 108 -1.22 11.86 -1.88
C PRO A 108 -2.28 10.95 -2.50
N ALA A 109 -2.85 10.04 -1.72
CA ALA A 109 -3.85 9.07 -2.13
C ALA A 109 -4.78 8.71 -0.97
N SER A 110 -6.05 9.03 -1.11
CA SER A 110 -7.07 8.80 -0.07
C SER A 110 -7.92 7.56 -0.35
N GLY A 111 -8.56 7.00 0.68
CA GLY A 111 -9.35 5.76 0.57
C GLY A 111 -8.51 4.53 0.23
N SER A 112 -7.25 4.48 0.71
CA SER A 112 -6.35 3.33 0.52
C SER A 112 -6.58 2.25 1.59
N SER A 113 -6.26 1.00 1.26
CA SER A 113 -6.40 -0.10 2.20
C SER A 113 -5.42 -0.01 3.38
N ALA A 114 -4.18 0.41 3.11
CA ALA A 114 -3.16 0.52 4.14
C ALA A 114 -3.55 1.56 5.22
N ASP A 115 -4.09 2.70 4.78
CA ASP A 115 -4.62 3.72 5.69
C ASP A 115 -5.82 3.20 6.47
N TYR A 116 -6.78 2.54 5.80
CA TYR A 116 -7.96 1.98 6.48
C TYR A 116 -7.59 0.96 7.55
N VAL A 117 -6.70 0.01 7.24
CA VAL A 117 -6.34 -1.06 8.17
C VAL A 117 -5.53 -0.54 9.36
N TYR A 118 -4.67 0.46 9.15
CA TYR A 118 -4.01 1.12 10.27
C TYR A 118 -4.98 1.97 11.09
N GLY A 119 -5.71 2.88 10.44
CA GLY A 119 -6.51 3.89 11.11
C GLY A 119 -7.83 3.41 11.71
N THR A 120 -8.44 2.38 11.13
CA THR A 120 -9.69 1.78 11.63
C THR A 120 -9.41 0.55 12.50
N CYS A 121 -8.46 -0.30 12.10
CA CYS A 121 -8.26 -1.61 12.73
C CYS A 121 -7.06 -1.65 13.68
N GLY A 122 -6.21 -0.61 13.70
CA GLY A 122 -5.10 -0.49 14.65
C GLY A 122 -3.89 -1.37 14.34
N ALA A 123 -3.81 -1.96 13.14
CA ALA A 123 -2.65 -2.75 12.74
C ALA A 123 -1.47 -1.82 12.42
N ILE A 124 -0.57 -1.65 13.40
CA ILE A 124 0.58 -0.73 13.31
C ILE A 124 1.41 -0.99 12.05
N TYR A 125 1.71 -2.26 11.76
CA TYR A 125 2.47 -2.70 10.59
C TYR A 125 1.56 -2.88 9.37
N SER A 126 0.99 -1.77 8.90
CA SER A 126 0.20 -1.72 7.66
C SER A 126 1.05 -1.10 6.55
N TYR A 127 1.25 -1.81 5.44
CA TYR A 127 2.12 -1.35 4.35
C TYR A 127 1.47 -1.50 2.97
N GLY A 128 1.73 -0.53 2.09
CA GLY A 128 1.57 -0.65 0.65
C GLY A 128 2.93 -0.87 -0.01
N VAL A 129 3.08 -1.92 -0.81
CA VAL A 129 4.36 -2.28 -1.43
C VAL A 129 4.22 -2.23 -2.94
N GLU A 130 5.08 -1.48 -3.61
CA GLU A 130 5.21 -1.43 -5.06
C GLU A 130 6.41 -2.28 -5.48
N LEU A 131 6.17 -3.41 -6.13
CA LEU A 131 7.23 -4.34 -6.53
C LEU A 131 8.06 -3.82 -7.71
N ARG A 132 8.95 -4.67 -8.23
CA ARG A 132 9.72 -4.41 -9.46
C ARG A 132 8.83 -4.03 -10.64
N ASP A 133 9.33 -3.25 -11.60
CA ASP A 133 10.62 -2.56 -11.63
C ASP A 133 10.45 -1.06 -11.36
N THR A 134 11.37 -0.21 -11.84
CA THR A 134 11.28 1.25 -11.72
C THR A 134 10.77 1.91 -13.01
N GLY A 135 10.04 1.17 -13.86
CA GLY A 135 9.37 1.68 -15.06
C GLY A 135 10.02 1.36 -16.40
N LYS A 136 11.04 0.49 -16.46
CA LYS A 136 11.58 0.03 -17.75
C LYS A 136 10.57 -0.88 -18.45
N ASP A 137 10.07 -1.86 -17.71
CA ASP A 137 9.05 -2.81 -18.15
C ASP A 137 7.69 -2.53 -17.46
N GLY A 138 7.71 -1.95 -16.26
CA GLY A 138 6.52 -1.57 -15.51
C GLY A 138 5.59 -2.76 -15.26
N PHE A 139 4.32 -2.63 -15.65
CA PHE A 139 3.33 -3.72 -15.56
C PHE A 139 3.62 -4.90 -16.50
N LEU A 140 4.52 -4.74 -17.49
CA LEU A 140 4.90 -5.77 -18.45
C LEU A 140 6.22 -6.44 -18.09
N LEU A 141 6.50 -6.55 -16.78
CA LEU A 141 7.72 -7.16 -16.24
C LEU A 141 7.92 -8.58 -16.83
N PRO A 142 9.11 -8.91 -17.37
CA PRO A 142 9.37 -10.22 -17.96
C PRO A 142 9.14 -11.37 -16.98
N ALA A 143 8.58 -12.49 -17.47
CA ALA A 143 8.26 -13.64 -16.62
C ALA A 143 9.47 -14.24 -15.88
N GLU A 144 10.67 -14.08 -16.41
CA GLU A 144 11.93 -14.47 -15.76
C GLU A 144 12.24 -13.68 -14.47
N GLN A 145 11.59 -12.52 -14.27
CA GLN A 145 11.71 -11.70 -13.07
C GLN A 145 10.71 -12.09 -11.97
N ILE A 146 9.75 -12.98 -12.24
CA ILE A 146 8.74 -13.40 -11.25
C ILE A 146 9.42 -14.03 -10.03
N THR A 147 10.29 -15.02 -10.25
CA THR A 147 10.97 -15.72 -9.16
C THR A 147 11.93 -14.78 -8.40
N PRO A 148 12.83 -14.01 -9.06
CA PRO A 148 13.67 -13.05 -8.35
C PRO A 148 12.89 -12.02 -7.52
N SER A 149 11.78 -11.49 -8.07
CA SER A 149 10.91 -10.54 -7.34
C SER A 149 10.26 -11.20 -6.12
N GLY A 150 9.79 -12.44 -6.26
CA GLY A 150 9.21 -13.20 -5.14
C GLY A 150 10.22 -13.54 -4.05
N GLU A 151 11.45 -13.93 -4.42
CA GLU A 151 12.50 -14.30 -3.47
C GLU A 151 12.95 -13.13 -2.60
N GLU A 152 13.16 -11.95 -3.18
CA GLU A 152 13.55 -10.76 -2.41
C GLU A 152 12.39 -10.24 -1.56
N THR A 153 11.17 -10.25 -2.09
CA THR A 153 9.97 -9.81 -1.35
C THR A 153 9.67 -10.74 -0.19
N TRP A 154 9.98 -12.04 -0.31
CA TRP A 154 9.81 -13.01 0.78
C TRP A 154 10.80 -12.80 1.93
N ALA A 155 11.98 -12.25 1.65
CA ALA A 155 12.97 -11.95 2.69
C ALA A 155 12.59 -10.71 3.53
N ALA A 156 11.81 -9.80 2.94
CA ALA A 156 11.29 -8.60 3.56
C ALA A 156 10.27 -8.91 4.67
#